data_AF-A0AAP2FWE8-F1
#
_entry.id   AF-A0AAP2FWE8-F1
#
_cell.length_a   1.000
_cell.length_b   1.000
_cell.length_c   1.000
_cell.angle_alpha   90.00
_cell.angle_beta   90.00
_cell.angle_gamma   90.00
#
_symmetry.space_group_name_H-M   'P 1'
#
loop_
_entity.id
_entity.type
_entity.pdbx_description
1 polymer ?
#
loop_
_entity_poly.entity_id
_entity_poly.type
_entity_poly.pdbx_seq_one_letter_code
_entity_poly.pdbx_strand_id
1 'polypeptide(L)'
;MPARGSCPSRAIAALRWPWRGLLAGILVPPPPRLPPAPPLAVFLAGLLPVAWALALDAWLVPEPRQFLVPAFGGHALSLVFALVAGRATAHLLDRPAHWLALAALLLAAQMPLRIATDLLLAWSDAGWLDMAAWLGPVLLLPVVARIVQGVAAGAQFARRLAAWAALCLLWAAPNAALPPEPFWYEHVPLVEDAAPAPAFDPEAVLSAQPALVDAALGRLRPQTPGRIDLFAIGFAGDGNEGVFRNEVDYLARLLAGRFDAAGRTLRLVNAPDTVDRLPLATITNLRRALAGIAGHMDVDEDILLLFATSHGSADHRLYVDLPPLPLAQVSPRMLREALDEAGIRWRVVVVSACFSGGFVDALAAPRTLVITAARADRSSFGCGAEADITWFGDAFLVHGLNRTSSLPEAFRIAREQVAAWEAREGETPSEPQYVAGRRIEAHLARWRRTLDGHAPPVPFAPPAHSVQD
;
A
#
# COMPACT_ATOMS: atom_id res chain seq x y z
N MET A 1 56.81 -58.82 12.30
CA MET A 1 55.51 -58.17 12.56
C MET A 1 55.47 -56.84 11.82
N PRO A 2 54.66 -56.66 10.77
CA PRO A 2 54.54 -55.35 10.14
C PRO A 2 53.53 -54.49 10.93
N ALA A 3 53.91 -53.23 11.17
CA ALA A 3 53.13 -52.25 11.89
C ALA A 3 51.82 -51.92 11.15
N ARG A 4 50.68 -52.04 11.85
CA ARG A 4 49.37 -51.62 11.34
C ARG A 4 49.31 -50.09 11.38
N GLY A 5 49.36 -49.45 10.20
CA GLY A 5 49.03 -48.04 10.06
C GLY A 5 47.58 -47.79 10.45
N SER A 6 47.36 -46.83 11.35
CA SER A 6 46.04 -46.39 11.79
C SER A 6 45.27 -45.79 10.60
N CYS A 7 44.27 -46.52 10.12
CA CYS A 7 43.36 -46.03 9.10
C CYS A 7 42.55 -44.87 9.71
N PRO A 8 42.50 -43.66 9.10
CA PRO A 8 41.71 -42.56 9.63
C PRO A 8 40.23 -42.97 9.74
N SER A 9 39.56 -42.53 10.80
CA SER A 9 38.16 -42.87 11.05
C SER A 9 37.29 -42.42 9.86
N ARG A 10 36.25 -43.21 9.53
CA ARG A 10 35.33 -42.93 8.39
C ARG A 10 34.74 -41.51 8.44
N ALA A 11 34.61 -40.93 9.62
CA ALA A 11 34.14 -39.56 9.84
C ALA A 11 35.13 -38.50 9.31
N ILE A 12 36.44 -38.65 9.59
CA ILE A 12 37.49 -37.74 9.10
C ILE A 12 37.58 -37.77 7.57
N ALA A 13 37.35 -38.94 6.96
CA ALA A 13 37.30 -39.06 5.51
C ALA A 13 36.08 -38.35 4.88
N ALA A 14 34.93 -38.30 5.58
CA ALA A 14 33.72 -37.63 5.11
C ALA A 14 33.85 -36.10 5.11
N LEU A 15 34.52 -35.52 6.12
CA LEU A 15 34.77 -34.07 6.26
C LEU A 15 35.57 -33.46 5.10
N ARG A 16 36.34 -34.27 4.37
CA ARG A 16 37.11 -33.82 3.19
C ARG A 16 36.20 -33.39 2.02
N TRP A 17 34.95 -33.81 1.99
CA TRP A 17 34.02 -33.54 0.88
C TRP A 17 33.45 -32.12 0.89
N PRO A 18 32.85 -31.63 2.01
CA PRO A 18 32.49 -30.22 2.13
C PRO A 18 33.65 -29.29 1.79
N TRP A 19 34.86 -29.57 2.30
CA TRP A 19 36.05 -28.77 2.01
C TRP A 19 36.39 -28.73 0.52
N ARG A 20 36.37 -29.88 -0.17
CA ARG A 20 36.60 -29.93 -1.62
C ARG A 20 35.54 -29.19 -2.42
N GLY A 21 34.29 -29.23 -1.97
CA GLY A 21 33.20 -28.48 -2.60
C GLY A 21 33.41 -26.98 -2.45
N LEU A 22 33.72 -26.50 -1.24
CA LEU A 22 34.05 -25.09 -1.00
C LEU A 22 35.20 -24.60 -1.90
N LEU A 23 36.27 -25.38 -2.03
CA LEU A 23 37.37 -25.08 -2.96
C LEU A 23 36.90 -25.03 -4.42
N ALA A 24 36.03 -25.95 -4.84
CA ALA A 24 35.44 -25.90 -6.18
C ALA A 24 34.58 -24.65 -6.42
N GLY A 25 33.89 -24.17 -5.38
CA GLY A 25 33.12 -22.92 -5.40
C GLY A 25 33.96 -21.68 -5.68
N ILE A 26 35.26 -21.70 -5.33
CA ILE A 26 36.24 -20.67 -5.69
C ILE A 26 37.10 -21.07 -6.91
N LEU A 27 36.54 -21.93 -7.78
CA LEU A 27 37.11 -22.37 -9.06
C LEU A 27 38.39 -23.23 -8.97
N VAL A 28 38.74 -23.73 -7.78
CA VAL A 28 39.83 -24.71 -7.61
C VAL A 28 39.32 -26.09 -8.03
N PRO A 29 39.88 -26.70 -9.11
CA PRO A 29 39.33 -27.94 -9.64
C PRO A 29 39.50 -29.09 -8.64
N PRO A 30 38.49 -29.97 -8.51
CA PRO A 30 38.63 -31.15 -7.68
C PRO A 30 39.62 -32.13 -8.33
N PRO A 31 40.27 -33.01 -7.54
CA PRO A 31 41.29 -33.91 -8.07
C PRO A 31 40.75 -34.86 -9.15
N PRO A 32 41.53 -35.21 -10.18
CA PRO A 32 41.07 -35.98 -11.35
C PRO A 32 40.61 -37.41 -11.03
N ARG A 33 40.97 -37.94 -9.85
CA ARG A 33 40.55 -39.25 -9.34
C ARG A 33 39.84 -39.07 -8.00
N LEU A 34 38.57 -38.64 -8.06
CA LEU A 34 37.73 -38.54 -6.88
C LEU A 34 37.31 -39.93 -6.43
N PRO A 35 37.53 -40.32 -5.16
CA PRO A 35 36.93 -41.55 -4.62
C PRO A 35 35.40 -41.40 -4.52
N PRO A 36 34.63 -42.48 -4.38
CA PRO A 36 33.22 -42.39 -4.01
C PRO A 36 33.06 -41.74 -2.63
N ALA A 37 32.00 -40.95 -2.46
CA ALA A 37 31.68 -40.31 -1.18
C ALA A 37 30.71 -41.19 -0.35
N PRO A 38 30.88 -41.28 0.97
CA PRO A 38 29.88 -41.90 1.84
C PRO A 38 28.63 -41.00 1.96
N PRO A 39 27.44 -41.54 2.30
CA PRO A 39 26.24 -40.72 2.53
C PRO A 39 26.43 -39.59 3.55
N LEU A 40 27.26 -39.83 4.58
CA LEU A 40 27.64 -38.82 5.57
C LEU A 40 28.25 -37.56 4.94
N ALA A 41 28.98 -37.68 3.83
CA ALA A 41 29.55 -36.53 3.14
C ALA A 41 28.47 -35.61 2.53
N VAL A 42 27.40 -36.20 1.99
CA VAL A 42 26.26 -35.45 1.44
C VAL A 42 25.48 -34.78 2.57
N PHE A 43 25.24 -35.50 3.66
CA PHE A 43 24.59 -34.95 4.84
C PHE A 43 25.33 -33.72 5.39
N LEU A 44 26.65 -33.84 5.60
CA LEU A 44 27.48 -32.73 6.07
C LEU A 44 27.49 -31.54 5.08
N ALA A 45 27.52 -31.79 3.78
CA ALA A 45 27.45 -30.73 2.77
C ALA A 45 26.08 -30.03 2.74
N GLY A 46 24.99 -30.79 2.95
CA GLY A 46 23.63 -30.25 3.00
C GLY A 46 23.33 -29.42 4.25
N LEU A 47 24.06 -29.63 5.36
CA LEU A 47 23.93 -28.80 6.55
C LEU A 47 24.49 -27.38 6.36
N LEU A 48 25.45 -27.18 5.44
CA LEU A 48 26.06 -25.87 5.21
C LEU A 48 25.05 -24.78 4.80
N PRO A 49 24.21 -24.96 3.75
CA PRO A 49 23.25 -23.94 3.36
C PRO A 49 22.16 -23.70 4.41
N VAL A 50 21.78 -24.73 5.19
CA VAL A 50 20.81 -24.60 6.29
C VAL A 50 21.40 -23.77 7.42
N ALA A 51 22.62 -24.09 7.85
CA ALA A 51 23.29 -23.37 8.94
C ALA A 51 23.56 -21.91 8.58
N TRP A 52 23.93 -21.63 7.32
CA TRP A 52 24.11 -20.27 6.84
C TRP A 52 22.80 -19.49 6.79
N ALA A 53 21.75 -20.03 6.18
CA ALA A 53 20.44 -19.37 6.12
C ALA A 53 19.93 -19.05 7.54
N LEU A 54 19.96 -20.04 8.44
CA LEU A 54 19.52 -19.86 9.81
C LEU A 54 20.30 -18.78 10.57
N ALA A 55 21.62 -18.67 10.34
CA ALA A 55 22.47 -17.65 10.97
C ALA A 55 22.28 -16.26 10.34
N LEU A 56 22.16 -16.18 9.01
CA LEU A 56 21.95 -14.94 8.28
C LEU A 56 20.58 -14.35 8.61
N ASP A 57 19.52 -15.16 8.52
CA ASP A 57 18.15 -14.74 8.83
C ASP A 57 18.06 -14.28 10.30
N ALA A 58 18.79 -14.94 11.22
CA ALA A 58 18.87 -14.51 12.62
C ALA A 58 19.67 -13.21 12.81
N TRP A 59 20.53 -12.84 11.87
CA TRP A 59 21.24 -11.56 11.93
C TRP A 59 20.43 -10.44 11.28
N LEU A 60 19.69 -10.74 10.22
CA LEU A 60 18.88 -9.78 9.47
C LEU A 60 17.54 -9.46 10.14
N VAL A 61 16.93 -10.42 10.84
CA VAL A 61 15.63 -10.24 11.48
C VAL A 61 15.81 -9.91 12.97
N PRO A 62 15.48 -8.68 13.40
CA PRO A 62 15.57 -8.27 14.80
C PRO A 62 14.53 -9.00 15.67
N GLU A 63 14.75 -9.02 16.98
CA GLU A 63 13.76 -9.52 17.94
C GLU A 63 12.62 -8.51 18.15
N PRO A 64 11.36 -8.96 18.35
CA PRO A 64 10.91 -10.35 18.41
C PRO A 64 10.78 -10.98 17.01
N ARG A 65 11.24 -12.23 16.87
CA ARG A 65 11.15 -13.01 15.62
C ARG A 65 10.50 -14.36 15.81
N GLN A 66 9.86 -14.88 14.75
CA GLN A 66 9.24 -16.20 14.76
C GLN A 66 10.01 -17.21 13.91
N PHE A 67 10.10 -18.45 14.39
CA PHE A 67 10.75 -19.56 13.68
C PHE A 67 9.76 -20.29 12.76
N LEU A 68 10.07 -20.41 11.47
CA LEU A 68 9.28 -21.16 10.51
C LEU A 68 9.88 -22.54 10.21
N VAL A 69 9.25 -23.58 10.76
CA VAL A 69 9.57 -24.98 10.43
C VAL A 69 9.43 -25.29 8.92
N PRO A 70 8.45 -24.72 8.17
CA PRO A 70 8.35 -24.96 6.73
C PRO A 70 9.60 -24.58 5.90
N ALA A 71 10.46 -23.67 6.40
CA ALA A 71 11.70 -23.27 5.72
C ALA A 71 12.66 -24.44 5.44
N PHE A 72 12.62 -25.50 6.25
CA PHE A 72 13.37 -26.73 5.99
C PHE A 72 12.99 -27.39 4.65
N GLY A 73 11.76 -27.18 4.16
CA GLY A 73 11.26 -27.78 2.91
C GLY A 73 12.06 -27.36 1.68
N GLY A 74 12.39 -26.07 1.54
CA GLY A 74 13.19 -25.56 0.42
C GLY A 74 14.60 -26.13 0.41
N HIS A 75 15.24 -26.22 1.59
CA HIS A 75 16.57 -26.83 1.73
C HIS A 75 16.57 -28.34 1.48
N ALA A 76 15.52 -29.05 1.92
CA ALA A 76 15.35 -30.47 1.62
C ALA A 76 15.20 -30.72 0.11
N LEU A 77 14.49 -29.84 -0.60
CA LEU A 77 14.32 -29.91 -2.04
C LEU A 77 15.64 -29.66 -2.79
N SER A 78 16.47 -28.70 -2.33
CA SER A 78 17.82 -28.47 -2.85
C SER A 78 18.72 -29.71 -2.75
N LEU A 79 18.63 -30.43 -1.64
CA LEU A 79 19.31 -31.72 -1.44
C LEU A 79 18.82 -32.77 -2.46
N VAL A 80 17.51 -32.88 -2.68
CA VAL A 80 16.95 -33.80 -3.69
C VAL A 80 17.46 -33.46 -5.09
N PHE A 81 17.46 -32.18 -5.48
CA PHE A 81 18.01 -31.74 -6.77
C PHE A 81 19.49 -32.10 -6.93
N ALA A 82 20.31 -31.92 -5.88
CA ALA A 82 21.72 -32.28 -5.93
C ALA A 82 21.94 -33.80 -6.09
N LEU A 83 21.11 -34.63 -5.44
CA LEU A 83 21.16 -36.09 -5.58
C LEU A 83 20.77 -36.55 -6.99
N VAL A 84 19.68 -36.01 -7.54
CA VAL A 84 19.19 -36.32 -8.89
C VAL A 84 20.21 -35.88 -9.95
N ALA A 85 20.70 -34.64 -9.87
CA ALA A 85 21.70 -34.11 -10.77
C ALA A 85 23.04 -34.86 -10.66
N GLY A 86 23.48 -35.17 -9.44
CA GLY A 86 24.68 -35.97 -9.20
C GLY A 86 24.58 -37.38 -9.81
N ARG A 87 23.41 -38.01 -9.72
CA ARG A 87 23.15 -39.32 -10.33
C ARG A 87 23.14 -39.26 -11.85
N ALA A 88 22.37 -38.36 -12.44
CA ALA A 88 22.30 -38.19 -13.89
C ALA A 88 23.69 -37.93 -14.50
N THR A 89 24.44 -37.01 -13.89
CA THR A 89 25.80 -36.66 -14.36
C THR A 89 26.80 -37.79 -14.16
N ALA A 90 26.74 -38.53 -13.06
CA ALA A 90 27.59 -39.71 -12.86
C ALA A 90 27.36 -40.77 -13.95
N HIS A 91 26.12 -40.96 -14.40
CA HIS A 91 25.80 -41.87 -15.50
C HIS A 91 26.30 -41.35 -16.85
N LEU A 92 26.10 -40.07 -17.18
CA LEU A 92 26.60 -39.46 -18.43
C LEU A 92 28.14 -39.52 -18.56
N LEU A 93 28.84 -39.60 -17.43
CA LEU A 93 30.29 -39.66 -17.36
C LEU A 93 30.84 -41.10 -17.23
N ASP A 94 30.00 -42.14 -17.33
CA ASP A 94 30.36 -43.56 -17.12
C ASP A 94 31.02 -43.83 -15.74
N ARG A 95 30.54 -43.13 -14.70
CA ARG A 95 31.11 -43.14 -13.35
C ARG A 95 30.01 -43.32 -12.27
N PRO A 96 29.08 -44.29 -12.39
CA PRO A 96 27.88 -44.35 -11.55
C PRO A 96 28.16 -44.41 -10.05
N ALA A 97 29.29 -44.97 -9.60
CA ALA A 97 29.68 -45.02 -8.19
C ALA A 97 29.96 -43.63 -7.55
N HIS A 98 30.09 -42.56 -8.35
CA HIS A 98 30.52 -41.24 -7.89
C HIS A 98 29.37 -40.23 -7.74
N TRP A 99 28.11 -40.68 -7.84
CA TRP A 99 26.96 -39.77 -7.78
C TRP A 99 26.84 -39.02 -6.44
N LEU A 100 27.13 -39.68 -5.31
CA LEU A 100 27.17 -39.04 -3.98
C LEU A 100 28.31 -38.02 -3.86
N ALA A 101 29.44 -38.30 -4.52
CA ALA A 101 30.58 -37.38 -4.57
C ALA A 101 30.21 -36.10 -5.31
N LEU A 102 29.52 -36.22 -6.45
CA LEU A 102 29.01 -35.08 -7.20
C LEU A 102 27.97 -34.29 -6.40
N ALA A 103 26.99 -34.97 -5.77
CA ALA A 103 25.98 -34.30 -4.95
C ALA A 103 26.61 -33.51 -3.79
N ALA A 104 27.57 -34.10 -3.07
CA ALA A 104 28.29 -33.42 -1.98
C ALA A 104 29.10 -32.21 -2.47
N LEU A 105 29.73 -32.31 -3.65
CA LEU A 105 30.46 -31.20 -4.26
C LEU A 105 29.52 -30.05 -4.64
N LEU A 106 28.35 -30.33 -5.24
CA LEU A 106 27.38 -29.30 -5.64
C LEU A 106 26.85 -28.51 -4.43
N LEU A 107 26.41 -29.22 -3.38
CA LEU A 107 25.85 -28.62 -2.16
C LEU A 107 26.84 -27.70 -1.44
N ALA A 108 28.13 -28.04 -1.45
CA ALA A 108 29.16 -27.24 -0.83
C ALA A 108 29.74 -26.16 -1.76
N ALA A 109 29.83 -26.41 -3.07
CA ALA A 109 30.41 -25.47 -4.03
C ALA A 109 29.57 -24.21 -4.26
N GLN A 110 28.26 -24.27 -3.99
CA GLN A 110 27.42 -23.06 -4.01
C GLN A 110 27.70 -22.09 -2.86
N MET A 111 28.27 -22.56 -1.74
CA MET A 111 28.33 -21.78 -0.50
C MET A 111 29.15 -20.49 -0.60
N PRO A 112 30.37 -20.46 -1.19
CA PRO A 112 31.14 -19.22 -1.26
C PRO A 112 30.40 -18.13 -2.03
N LEU A 113 29.75 -18.51 -3.12
CA LEU A 113 28.99 -17.60 -3.96
C LEU A 113 27.70 -17.15 -3.27
N ARG A 114 26.97 -18.08 -2.64
CA ARG A 114 25.77 -17.77 -1.86
C ARG A 114 26.05 -16.80 -0.72
N ILE A 115 27.11 -17.04 0.06
CA ILE A 115 27.54 -16.13 1.12
C ILE A 115 27.84 -14.74 0.56
N ALA A 116 28.57 -14.66 -0.56
CA ALA A 116 28.90 -13.39 -1.18
C ALA A 116 27.66 -12.63 -1.69
N THR A 117 26.71 -13.32 -2.34
CA THR A 117 25.46 -12.71 -2.82
C THR A 117 24.57 -12.26 -1.67
N ASP A 118 24.43 -13.09 -0.64
CA ASP A 118 23.58 -12.81 0.52
C ASP A 118 24.11 -11.60 1.31
N LEU A 119 25.43 -11.51 1.53
CA LEU A 119 26.06 -10.36 2.19
C LEU A 119 25.98 -9.08 1.34
N LEU A 120 26.10 -9.19 0.01
CA LEU A 120 25.94 -8.06 -0.89
C LEU A 120 24.51 -7.51 -0.85
N LEU A 121 23.51 -8.40 -0.86
CA LEU A 121 22.09 -8.04 -0.76
C LEU A 121 21.77 -7.38 0.58
N ALA A 122 22.30 -7.92 1.69
CA ALA A 122 22.13 -7.36 3.02
C ALA A 122 22.70 -5.93 3.17
N TRP A 123 23.63 -5.52 2.32
CA TRP A 123 24.29 -4.21 2.37
C TRP A 123 23.77 -3.21 1.32
N SER A 124 22.88 -3.63 0.41
CA SER A 124 22.41 -2.80 -0.69
C SER A 124 21.09 -2.09 -0.38
N ASP A 125 21.04 -0.76 -0.52
CA ASP A 125 19.81 0.03 -0.43
C ASP A 125 18.95 -0.15 -1.71
N ALA A 126 18.11 -1.19 -1.68
CA ALA A 126 16.81 -1.35 -2.36
C ALA A 126 16.64 -1.15 -3.89
N GLY A 127 17.66 -0.85 -4.69
CA GLY A 127 17.46 -0.53 -6.13
C GLY A 127 17.76 -1.64 -7.16
N TRP A 128 18.55 -2.68 -6.80
CA TRP A 128 19.14 -3.63 -7.77
C TRP A 128 18.63 -5.06 -7.62
N LEU A 129 17.57 -5.26 -6.83
CA LEU A 129 17.11 -6.56 -6.32
C LEU A 129 16.78 -7.56 -7.44
N ASP A 130 16.15 -7.12 -8.53
CA ASP A 130 15.78 -8.02 -9.64
C ASP A 130 16.99 -8.54 -10.42
N MET A 131 18.06 -7.76 -10.58
CA MET A 131 19.27 -8.21 -11.29
C MET A 131 20.22 -9.00 -10.37
N ALA A 132 20.21 -8.69 -9.07
CA ALA A 132 20.98 -9.39 -8.04
C ALA A 132 20.51 -10.84 -7.81
N ALA A 133 19.21 -11.11 -7.93
CA ALA A 133 18.67 -12.47 -7.84
C ALA A 133 19.24 -13.43 -8.91
N TRP A 134 19.61 -12.92 -10.09
CA TRP A 134 20.17 -13.73 -11.19
C TRP A 134 21.69 -13.87 -11.16
N LEU A 135 22.39 -13.03 -10.39
CA LEU A 135 23.86 -13.05 -10.29
C LEU A 135 24.38 -14.38 -9.73
N GLY A 136 23.74 -14.91 -8.68
CA GLY A 136 24.10 -16.21 -8.09
C GLY A 136 24.04 -17.37 -9.10
N PRO A 137 22.89 -17.65 -9.73
CA PRO A 137 22.76 -18.72 -10.72
C PRO A 137 23.74 -18.61 -11.91
N VAL A 138 23.99 -17.40 -12.40
CA VAL A 138 24.94 -17.16 -13.51
C VAL A 138 26.38 -17.46 -13.10
N LEU A 139 26.77 -17.04 -11.90
CA LEU A 139 28.12 -17.26 -11.36
C LEU A 139 28.37 -18.72 -10.96
N LEU A 140 27.32 -19.55 -10.80
CA LEU A 140 27.44 -21.00 -10.62
C LEU A 140 27.82 -21.76 -11.91
N LEU A 141 27.52 -21.23 -13.09
CA LEU A 141 27.82 -21.89 -14.37
C LEU A 141 29.30 -22.26 -14.56
N PRO A 142 30.28 -21.36 -14.32
CA PRO A 142 31.70 -21.70 -14.42
C PRO A 142 32.15 -22.68 -13.31
N VAL A 143 31.57 -22.61 -12.10
CA VAL A 143 31.85 -23.54 -11.00
C VAL A 143 31.46 -24.97 -11.41
N VAL A 144 30.25 -25.14 -11.94
CA VAL A 144 29.76 -26.42 -12.46
C VAL A 144 30.65 -26.94 -13.59
N ALA A 145 31.06 -26.06 -14.52
CA ALA A 145 31.97 -26.43 -15.60
C ALA A 145 33.33 -26.94 -15.07
N ARG A 146 33.88 -26.28 -14.04
CA ARG A 146 35.14 -26.69 -13.39
C ARG A 146 35.03 -28.00 -12.64
N ILE A 147 33.91 -28.26 -11.97
CA ILE A 147 33.64 -29.56 -11.33
C ILE A 147 33.63 -30.68 -12.38
N VAL A 148 32.91 -30.49 -13.50
CA VAL A 148 32.86 -31.47 -14.59
C VAL A 148 34.24 -31.69 -15.21
N GLN A 149 35.00 -30.62 -15.47
CA GLN A 149 36.37 -30.72 -16.00
C GLN A 149 37.31 -31.49 -15.07
N GLY A 150 37.24 -31.26 -13.75
CA GLY A 150 38.05 -31.96 -12.77
C GLY A 150 37.68 -33.44 -12.66
N VAL A 151 36.39 -33.76 -12.48
CA VAL A 151 35.92 -35.15 -12.31
C VAL A 151 36.09 -35.99 -13.58
N ALA A 152 35.99 -35.36 -14.75
CA ALA A 152 35.93 -36.01 -16.05
C ALA A 152 37.06 -35.60 -17.00
N ALA A 153 38.26 -35.29 -16.49
CA ALA A 153 39.41 -34.83 -17.27
C ALA A 153 39.82 -35.76 -18.43
N GLY A 154 39.42 -37.04 -18.41
CA GLY A 154 39.62 -38.01 -19.49
C GLY A 154 38.39 -38.28 -20.39
N ALA A 155 37.23 -37.68 -20.11
CA ALA A 155 36.01 -37.90 -20.90
C ALA A 155 36.01 -37.05 -22.18
N GLN A 156 35.29 -37.51 -23.21
CA GLN A 156 35.05 -36.76 -24.44
C GLN A 156 34.33 -35.44 -24.18
N PHE A 157 34.58 -34.44 -25.02
CA PHE A 157 33.97 -33.10 -24.90
C PHE A 157 32.43 -33.16 -24.85
N ALA A 158 31.79 -33.91 -25.74
CA ALA A 158 30.34 -34.05 -25.79
C ALA A 158 29.74 -34.55 -24.47
N ARG A 159 30.40 -35.51 -23.80
CA ARG A 159 29.95 -36.03 -22.49
C ARG A 159 30.11 -35.01 -21.38
N ARG A 160 31.16 -34.18 -21.42
CA ARG A 160 31.34 -33.06 -20.48
C ARG A 160 30.28 -31.99 -20.67
N LEU A 161 29.96 -31.67 -21.92
CA LEU A 161 28.91 -30.70 -22.24
C LEU A 161 27.53 -31.20 -21.78
N ALA A 162 27.21 -32.47 -22.02
CA ALA A 162 25.97 -33.09 -21.54
C ALA A 162 25.90 -33.13 -20.01
N ALA A 163 27.00 -33.48 -19.33
CA ALA A 163 27.11 -33.43 -17.87
C ALA A 163 26.91 -32.01 -17.31
N TRP A 164 27.53 -31.01 -17.93
CA TRP A 164 27.36 -29.61 -17.54
C TRP A 164 25.90 -29.15 -17.72
N ALA A 165 25.28 -29.46 -18.86
CA ALA A 165 23.88 -29.13 -19.13
C ALA A 165 22.93 -29.82 -18.13
N ALA A 166 23.17 -31.09 -17.80
CA ALA A 166 22.39 -31.82 -16.80
C ALA A 166 22.49 -31.17 -15.40
N LEU A 167 23.68 -30.74 -14.98
CA LEU A 167 23.84 -30.02 -13.70
C LEU A 167 23.17 -28.64 -13.71
N CYS A 168 23.19 -27.93 -14.84
CA CYS A 168 22.48 -26.66 -14.97
C CYS A 168 20.96 -26.85 -14.88
N LEU A 169 20.42 -27.83 -15.61
CA LEU A 169 18.98 -28.08 -15.71
C LEU A 169 18.39 -28.72 -14.44
N LEU A 170 19.10 -29.68 -13.85
CA LEU A 170 18.56 -30.50 -12.75
C LEU A 170 18.93 -29.97 -11.36
N TRP A 171 19.85 -29.01 -11.26
CA TRP A 171 20.27 -28.45 -9.98
C TRP A 171 20.29 -26.93 -9.95
N ALA A 172 20.99 -26.25 -10.87
CA ALA A 172 21.10 -24.80 -10.82
C ALA A 172 19.76 -24.09 -11.09
N ALA A 173 19.05 -24.47 -12.16
CA ALA A 173 17.78 -23.84 -12.53
C ALA A 173 16.66 -24.04 -11.49
N PRO A 174 16.43 -25.25 -10.94
CA PRO A 174 15.42 -25.43 -9.90
C PRO A 174 15.72 -24.68 -8.60
N ASN A 175 17.00 -24.56 -8.20
CA ASN A 175 17.38 -23.75 -7.03
C ASN A 175 17.20 -22.25 -7.28
N ALA A 176 17.34 -21.79 -8.52
CA ALA A 176 17.05 -20.41 -8.90
C ALA A 176 15.54 -20.11 -8.94
N ALA A 177 14.74 -21.08 -9.42
CA ALA A 177 13.29 -20.94 -9.54
C ALA A 177 12.53 -21.10 -8.21
N LEU A 178 13.13 -21.80 -7.25
CA LEU A 178 12.55 -22.08 -5.93
C LEU A 178 13.56 -21.69 -4.84
N PRO A 179 13.77 -20.38 -4.61
CA PRO A 179 14.62 -19.93 -3.51
C PRO A 179 14.05 -20.43 -2.17
N PRO A 180 14.89 -20.81 -1.19
CA PRO A 180 14.41 -21.24 0.11
C PRO A 180 13.78 -20.07 0.87
N GLU A 181 12.69 -20.35 1.55
CA GLU A 181 12.08 -19.44 2.54
C GLU A 181 13.05 -19.20 3.71
N PRO A 182 13.16 -17.96 4.24
CA PRO A 182 13.95 -17.69 5.43
C PRO A 182 13.36 -18.36 6.68
N PHE A 183 14.24 -18.70 7.62
CA PHE A 183 13.90 -19.39 8.87
C PHE A 183 13.25 -18.48 9.91
N TRP A 184 13.55 -17.18 9.84
CA TRP A 184 13.06 -16.17 10.76
C TRP A 184 12.32 -15.08 10.00
N TYR A 185 11.22 -14.63 10.58
CA TYR A 185 10.46 -13.48 10.11
C TYR A 185 10.14 -12.56 11.28
N GLU A 186 9.99 -11.27 10.99
CA GLU A 186 9.59 -10.28 11.97
C GLU A 186 8.27 -10.71 12.60
N HIS A 187 8.24 -10.80 13.93
CA HIS A 187 7.00 -11.04 14.64
C HIS A 187 6.15 -9.78 14.55
N VAL A 188 5.28 -9.70 13.54
CA VAL A 188 4.16 -8.77 13.57
C VAL A 188 3.15 -9.37 14.54
N PRO A 189 2.98 -8.82 15.75
CA PRO A 189 1.96 -9.32 16.66
C PRO A 189 0.62 -9.24 15.95
N LEU A 190 -0.09 -10.36 15.88
CA LEU A 190 -1.51 -10.37 15.56
C LEU A 190 -2.22 -9.70 16.74
N VAL A 191 -2.28 -8.37 16.70
CA VAL A 191 -3.15 -7.47 17.49
C VAL A 191 -3.71 -8.10 18.78
N GLU A 192 -2.86 -8.39 19.76
CA GLU A 192 -3.32 -8.72 21.11
C GLU A 192 -2.69 -7.83 22.20
N ASP A 193 -1.62 -7.09 21.91
CA ASP A 193 -1.00 -6.21 22.90
C ASP A 193 -0.91 -4.75 22.41
N ALA A 194 -1.61 -3.87 23.13
CA ALA A 194 -1.40 -2.42 23.26
C ALA A 194 -2.17 -1.42 22.36
N ALA A 195 -3.32 -1.78 21.79
CA ALA A 195 -4.34 -0.80 21.39
C ALA A 195 -5.67 -1.10 22.11
N PRO A 196 -6.39 -0.10 22.64
CA PRO A 196 -7.75 -0.33 23.13
C PRO A 196 -8.57 -1.01 22.02
N ALA A 197 -9.40 -1.98 22.41
CA ALA A 197 -10.28 -2.66 21.46
C ALA A 197 -11.04 -1.60 20.64
N PRO A 198 -11.14 -1.78 19.31
CA PRO A 198 -11.78 -0.79 18.46
C PRO A 198 -13.20 -0.54 18.98
N ALA A 199 -13.63 0.72 18.95
CA ALA A 199 -14.94 1.14 19.47
C ALA A 199 -16.13 0.47 18.74
N PHE A 200 -15.87 -0.26 17.66
CA PHE A 200 -16.81 -0.98 16.83
C PHE A 200 -16.16 -2.24 16.24
N ASP A 201 -16.98 -3.19 15.78
CA ASP A 201 -16.53 -4.35 15.01
C ASP A 201 -16.25 -3.96 13.53
N PRO A 202 -14.99 -4.03 13.06
CA PRO A 202 -14.61 -3.64 11.71
C PRO A 202 -15.36 -4.37 10.58
N GLU A 203 -15.59 -5.67 10.74
CA GLU A 203 -16.22 -6.49 9.70
C GLU A 203 -17.71 -6.19 9.60
N ALA A 204 -18.38 -6.05 10.74
CA ALA A 204 -19.78 -5.62 10.81
C ALA A 204 -19.96 -4.22 10.19
N VAL A 205 -19.07 -3.28 10.50
CA VAL A 205 -19.14 -1.91 9.95
C VAL A 205 -18.99 -1.91 8.42
N LEU A 206 -17.99 -2.61 7.88
CA LEU A 206 -17.75 -2.65 6.43
C LEU A 206 -18.89 -3.35 5.68
N SER A 207 -19.42 -4.45 6.23
CA SER A 207 -20.52 -5.19 5.61
C SER A 207 -21.85 -4.42 5.61
N ALA A 208 -22.08 -3.53 6.58
CA ALA A 208 -23.29 -2.72 6.66
C ALA A 208 -23.34 -1.53 5.68
N GLN A 209 -22.20 -1.12 5.11
CA GLN A 209 -22.09 0.12 4.32
C GLN A 209 -23.08 0.22 3.13
N PRO A 210 -23.29 -0.82 2.30
CA PRO A 210 -24.31 -0.79 1.25
C PRO A 210 -25.69 -0.35 1.75
N ALA A 211 -26.17 -0.96 2.83
CA ALA A 211 -27.48 -0.68 3.38
C ALA A 211 -27.57 0.73 3.99
N LEU A 212 -26.50 1.22 4.62
CA LEU A 212 -26.46 2.58 5.18
C LEU A 212 -26.51 3.65 4.09
N VAL A 213 -25.80 3.45 2.97
CA VAL A 213 -25.86 4.37 1.82
C VAL A 213 -27.25 4.32 1.18
N ASP A 214 -27.80 3.13 0.94
CA ASP A 214 -29.13 2.96 0.34
C ASP A 214 -30.22 3.60 1.23
N ALA A 215 -30.12 3.45 2.56
CA ALA A 215 -31.01 4.12 3.51
C ALA A 215 -30.85 5.65 3.53
N ALA A 216 -29.63 6.16 3.37
CA ALA A 216 -29.39 7.60 3.25
C ALA A 216 -29.98 8.18 1.96
N LEU A 217 -29.83 7.47 0.84
CA LEU A 217 -30.42 7.84 -0.46
C LEU A 217 -31.95 7.81 -0.41
N GLY A 218 -32.55 6.79 0.22
CA GLY A 218 -34.00 6.68 0.38
C GLY A 218 -34.66 7.81 1.17
N ARG A 219 -33.88 8.60 1.92
CA ARG A 219 -34.36 9.81 2.63
C ARG A 219 -34.28 11.08 1.78
N LEU A 220 -33.64 11.04 0.61
CA LEU A 220 -33.50 12.20 -0.24
C LEU A 220 -34.83 12.54 -0.93
N ARG A 221 -35.19 13.82 -0.90
CA ARG A 221 -36.31 14.34 -1.68
C ARG A 221 -35.94 14.33 -3.16
N PRO A 222 -36.88 13.96 -4.05
CA PRO A 222 -36.63 14.02 -5.49
C PRO A 222 -36.46 15.48 -5.96
N GLN A 223 -35.93 15.64 -7.17
CA GLN A 223 -35.92 16.91 -7.88
C GLN A 223 -37.32 17.47 -8.13
N THR A 224 -37.38 18.76 -8.37
CA THR A 224 -38.58 19.55 -8.64
C THR A 224 -38.58 19.97 -10.11
N PRO A 225 -39.44 19.39 -10.98
CA PRO A 225 -39.33 19.60 -12.41
C PRO A 225 -39.35 21.08 -12.82
N GLY A 226 -38.34 21.51 -13.59
CA GLY A 226 -38.22 22.87 -14.10
C GLY A 226 -37.68 23.88 -13.09
N ARG A 227 -37.15 23.41 -11.96
CA ARG A 227 -36.43 24.20 -10.96
C ARG A 227 -35.08 23.55 -10.74
N ILE A 228 -34.03 24.37 -10.85
CA ILE A 228 -32.68 23.95 -10.47
C ILE A 228 -32.68 23.68 -8.96
N ASP A 229 -32.56 22.42 -8.56
CA ASP A 229 -32.39 22.01 -7.18
C ASP A 229 -30.89 21.86 -6.84
N LEU A 230 -30.58 22.05 -5.55
CA LEU A 230 -29.26 21.76 -5.00
C LEU A 230 -29.29 20.42 -4.26
N PHE A 231 -28.53 19.45 -4.78
CA PHE A 231 -28.19 18.22 -4.08
C PHE A 231 -26.79 18.35 -3.51
N ALA A 232 -26.56 17.82 -2.32
CA ALA A 232 -25.26 17.93 -1.66
C ALA A 232 -24.77 16.60 -1.10
N ILE A 233 -23.45 16.41 -1.15
CA ILE A 233 -22.73 15.41 -0.37
C ILE A 233 -21.74 16.14 0.53
N GLY A 234 -21.82 15.92 1.83
CA GLY A 234 -20.72 16.21 2.75
C GLY A 234 -19.88 14.96 2.97
N PHE A 235 -18.57 15.06 2.85
CA PHE A 235 -17.60 13.97 3.02
C PHE A 235 -16.59 14.37 4.11
N ALA A 236 -16.68 13.73 5.29
CA ALA A 236 -15.76 13.94 6.41
C ALA A 236 -14.80 12.74 6.52
N GLY A 237 -13.58 12.91 5.99
CA GLY A 237 -12.67 11.81 5.69
C GLY A 237 -11.88 11.26 6.87
N ASP A 238 -11.58 12.08 7.88
CA ASP A 238 -10.84 11.62 9.06
C ASP A 238 -11.77 11.47 10.27
N GLY A 239 -11.72 10.30 10.90
CA GLY A 239 -12.46 9.98 12.12
C GLY A 239 -11.68 10.15 13.42
N ASN A 240 -10.43 10.60 13.37
CA ASN A 240 -9.61 10.89 14.55
C ASN A 240 -9.98 12.23 15.19
N GLU A 241 -10.44 13.21 14.40
CA GLU A 241 -10.89 14.51 14.89
C GLU A 241 -12.37 14.80 14.58
N GLY A 242 -13.08 15.38 15.55
CA GLY A 242 -14.50 15.72 15.41
C GLY A 242 -14.78 16.86 14.42
N VAL A 243 -13.77 17.68 14.11
CA VAL A 243 -13.86 18.89 13.28
C VAL A 243 -14.50 18.65 11.92
N PHE A 244 -14.12 17.56 11.23
CA PHE A 244 -14.57 17.25 9.88
C PHE A 244 -16.05 16.84 9.86
N ARG A 245 -16.45 16.01 10.83
CA ARG A 245 -17.86 15.67 11.04
C ARG A 245 -18.67 16.93 11.35
N ASN A 246 -18.20 17.78 12.25
CA ASN A 246 -18.91 18.99 12.66
C ASN A 246 -19.21 19.91 11.45
N GLU A 247 -18.27 20.05 10.53
CA GLU A 247 -18.46 20.81 9.28
C GLU A 247 -19.51 20.20 8.36
N VAL A 248 -19.48 18.88 8.15
CA VAL A 248 -20.47 18.18 7.31
C VAL A 248 -21.87 18.26 7.92
N ASP A 249 -21.97 18.19 9.24
CA ASP A 249 -23.22 18.30 9.99
C ASP A 249 -23.78 19.72 9.92
N TYR A 250 -22.90 20.71 10.02
CA TYR A 250 -23.25 22.10 9.87
C TYR A 250 -23.66 22.43 8.44
N LEU A 251 -22.93 21.94 7.43
CA LEU A 251 -23.26 22.10 6.02
C LEU A 251 -24.68 21.63 5.73
N ALA A 252 -25.08 20.44 6.20
CA ALA A 252 -26.42 19.93 6.01
C ALA A 252 -27.50 20.87 6.59
N ARG A 253 -27.29 21.41 7.79
CA ARG A 253 -28.20 22.38 8.42
C ARG A 253 -28.24 23.70 7.66
N LEU A 254 -27.08 24.22 7.28
CA LEU A 254 -26.92 25.47 6.55
C LEU A 254 -27.62 25.42 5.19
N LEU A 255 -27.41 24.36 4.42
CA LEU A 255 -28.02 24.19 3.10
C LEU A 255 -29.53 23.99 3.19
N ALA A 256 -30.01 23.25 4.21
CA ALA A 256 -31.44 23.12 4.47
C ALA A 256 -32.11 24.45 4.85
N GLY A 257 -31.43 25.28 5.65
CA GLY A 257 -31.99 26.54 6.14
C GLY A 257 -31.94 27.70 5.14
N ARG A 258 -30.92 27.74 4.25
CA ARG A 258 -30.65 28.94 3.44
C ARG A 258 -30.54 28.71 1.94
N PHE A 259 -30.42 27.45 1.50
CA PHE A 259 -30.11 27.12 0.11
C PHE A 259 -31.12 26.15 -0.54
N ASP A 260 -32.34 26.07 0.01
CA ASP A 260 -33.45 25.25 -0.53
C ASP A 260 -33.09 23.76 -0.71
N ALA A 261 -32.15 23.25 0.10
CA ALA A 261 -31.65 21.88 0.03
C ALA A 261 -32.17 20.99 1.17
N ALA A 262 -33.29 21.38 1.80
CA ALA A 262 -33.89 20.61 2.89
C ALA A 262 -34.30 19.22 2.40
N GLY A 263 -33.66 18.19 2.96
CA GLY A 263 -33.86 16.79 2.52
C GLY A 263 -33.11 16.42 1.24
N ARG A 264 -32.11 17.20 0.80
CA ARG A 264 -31.29 16.91 -0.41
C ARG A 264 -29.79 16.81 -0.12
N THR A 265 -29.42 16.64 1.15
CA THR A 265 -28.02 16.48 1.57
C THR A 265 -27.78 15.07 2.11
N LEU A 266 -26.80 14.38 1.53
CA LEU A 266 -26.28 13.11 2.02
C LEU A 266 -24.96 13.36 2.77
N ARG A 267 -24.78 12.73 3.94
CA ARG A 267 -23.57 12.86 4.75
C ARG A 267 -22.83 11.53 4.74
N LEU A 268 -21.56 11.57 4.33
CA LEU A 268 -20.61 10.48 4.46
C LEU A 268 -19.61 10.88 5.55
N VAL A 269 -19.50 10.10 6.62
CA VAL A 269 -18.77 10.50 7.83
C VAL A 269 -17.95 9.33 8.35
N ASN A 270 -16.65 9.53 8.53
CA ASN A 270 -15.82 8.67 9.35
C ASN A 270 -15.86 9.21 10.78
N ALA A 271 -16.55 8.52 11.69
CA ALA A 271 -16.52 8.81 13.12
C ALA A 271 -16.99 7.57 13.90
N PRO A 272 -16.25 7.12 14.95
CA PRO A 272 -16.55 5.86 15.64
C PRO A 272 -17.98 5.77 16.21
N ASP A 273 -18.54 6.88 16.66
CA ASP A 273 -19.87 6.98 17.28
C ASP A 273 -21.03 7.11 16.26
N THR A 274 -20.74 6.99 14.96
CA THR A 274 -21.74 7.10 13.89
C THR A 274 -21.79 5.91 12.94
N VAL A 275 -20.90 4.93 13.10
CA VAL A 275 -20.69 3.82 12.16
C VAL A 275 -21.91 2.93 11.92
N ASP A 276 -22.87 2.94 12.84
CA ASP A 276 -24.12 2.17 12.80
C ASP A 276 -25.29 2.94 12.15
N ARG A 277 -25.15 4.25 11.92
CA ARG A 277 -26.25 5.13 11.49
C ARG A 277 -25.94 6.02 10.29
N LEU A 278 -24.66 6.32 10.06
CA LEU A 278 -24.19 7.10 8.92
C LEU A 278 -23.26 6.26 8.04
N PRO A 279 -23.38 6.35 6.70
CA PRO A 279 -22.42 5.74 5.80
C PRO A 279 -21.04 6.39 5.97
N LEU A 280 -20.00 5.56 5.89
CA LEU A 280 -18.60 5.99 5.98
C LEU A 280 -18.19 6.87 4.80
N ALA A 281 -17.29 7.82 5.06
CA ALA A 281 -16.60 8.62 4.06
C ALA A 281 -15.50 7.79 3.39
N THR A 282 -15.89 6.94 2.45
CA THR A 282 -14.96 6.16 1.61
C THR A 282 -15.18 6.47 0.14
N ILE A 283 -14.16 6.25 -0.70
CA ILE A 283 -14.31 6.40 -2.15
C ILE A 283 -15.41 5.47 -2.72
N THR A 284 -15.56 4.27 -2.14
CA THR A 284 -16.59 3.30 -2.54
C THR A 284 -17.99 3.82 -2.23
N ASN A 285 -18.21 4.32 -1.01
CA ASN A 285 -19.49 4.91 -0.64
C ASN A 285 -19.77 6.22 -1.38
N LEU A 286 -18.74 7.03 -1.66
CA LEU A 286 -18.87 8.24 -2.45
C LEU A 286 -19.36 7.93 -3.87
N ARG A 287 -18.78 6.92 -4.55
CA ARG A 287 -19.27 6.47 -5.86
C ARG A 287 -20.73 6.04 -5.82
N ARG A 288 -21.11 5.24 -4.81
CA ARG A 288 -22.50 4.78 -4.64
C ARG A 288 -23.46 5.94 -4.35
N ALA A 289 -23.06 6.87 -3.49
CA ALA A 289 -23.84 8.06 -3.16
C ALA A 289 -24.02 8.99 -4.36
N LEU A 290 -22.96 9.20 -5.15
CA LEU A 290 -23.02 9.99 -6.39
C LEU A 290 -23.95 9.34 -7.42
N ALA A 291 -23.83 8.03 -7.64
CA ALA A 291 -24.73 7.30 -8.54
C ALA A 291 -26.19 7.34 -8.06
N GLY A 292 -26.42 7.20 -6.75
CA GLY A 292 -27.74 7.33 -6.17
C GLY A 292 -28.33 8.73 -6.33
N ILE A 293 -27.59 9.78 -5.98
CA ILE A 293 -28.01 11.17 -6.16
C ILE A 293 -28.31 11.48 -7.62
N ALA A 294 -27.51 10.97 -8.56
CA ALA A 294 -27.76 11.12 -10.00
C ALA A 294 -29.15 10.59 -10.40
N GLY A 295 -29.68 9.58 -9.71
CA GLY A 295 -31.03 9.06 -9.92
C GLY A 295 -32.16 9.86 -9.25
N HIS A 296 -31.83 10.71 -8.27
CA HIS A 296 -32.79 11.62 -7.61
C HIS A 296 -32.84 13.02 -8.22
N MET A 297 -31.80 13.40 -8.96
CA MET A 297 -31.65 14.70 -9.60
C MET A 297 -31.98 14.65 -11.10
N ASP A 298 -32.33 15.78 -11.68
CA ASP A 298 -32.19 15.98 -13.12
C ASP A 298 -30.73 16.37 -13.40
N VAL A 299 -29.89 15.43 -13.84
CA VAL A 299 -28.46 15.67 -14.12
C VAL A 299 -28.23 16.75 -15.19
N ASP A 300 -29.28 17.12 -15.92
CA ASP A 300 -29.24 18.13 -16.95
C ASP A 300 -29.45 19.55 -16.42
N GLU A 301 -30.19 19.68 -15.33
CA GLU A 301 -30.66 20.93 -14.72
C GLU A 301 -30.08 21.19 -13.32
N ASP A 302 -30.03 20.18 -12.46
CA ASP A 302 -29.70 20.30 -11.04
C ASP A 302 -28.19 20.39 -10.77
N ILE A 303 -27.86 20.86 -9.58
CA ILE A 303 -26.49 21.09 -9.13
C ILE A 303 -26.13 20.09 -8.05
N LEU A 304 -24.98 19.43 -8.20
CA LEU A 304 -24.32 18.72 -7.11
C LEU A 304 -23.31 19.65 -6.43
N LEU A 305 -23.42 19.81 -5.12
CA LEU A 305 -22.36 20.32 -4.25
C LEU A 305 -21.70 19.18 -3.48
N LEU A 306 -20.43 18.93 -3.76
CA LEU A 306 -19.59 18.04 -2.97
C LEU A 306 -18.69 18.88 -2.07
N PHE A 307 -18.85 18.77 -0.76
CA PHE A 307 -17.97 19.37 0.24
C PHE A 307 -17.16 18.24 0.90
N ALA A 308 -15.89 18.13 0.55
CA ALA A 308 -14.97 17.16 1.12
C ALA A 308 -14.02 17.86 2.09
N THR A 309 -14.00 17.40 3.34
CA THR A 309 -13.19 17.95 4.41
C THR A 309 -12.42 16.84 5.13
N SER A 310 -11.11 17.02 5.24
CA SER A 310 -10.18 16.09 5.92
C SER A 310 -8.77 16.73 5.97
N HIS A 311 -7.79 16.01 6.51
CA HIS A 311 -6.39 16.31 6.24
C HIS A 311 -6.05 16.09 4.76
N GLY A 312 -4.94 16.69 4.34
CA GLY A 312 -4.39 16.50 3.00
C GLY A 312 -2.89 16.29 3.01
N SER A 313 -2.39 15.52 2.07
CA SER A 313 -0.96 15.24 1.93
C SER A 313 -0.31 16.09 0.82
N ALA A 314 1.02 16.22 0.86
CA ALA A 314 1.79 16.90 -0.20
C ALA A 314 1.68 16.20 -1.57
N ASP A 315 1.24 14.94 -1.62
CA ASP A 315 0.87 14.22 -2.85
C ASP A 315 -0.57 14.51 -3.29
N HIS A 316 -1.20 15.53 -2.71
CA HIS A 316 -2.52 16.06 -3.03
C HIS A 316 -3.62 15.01 -2.85
N ARG A 317 -3.50 14.16 -1.83
CA ARG A 317 -4.52 13.17 -1.46
C ARG A 317 -5.31 13.69 -0.26
N LEU A 318 -6.61 13.43 -0.25
CA LEU A 318 -7.42 13.54 0.96
C LEU A 318 -7.12 12.34 1.85
N TYR A 319 -6.84 12.64 3.11
CA TYR A 319 -6.71 11.62 4.13
C TYR A 319 -8.08 10.96 4.36
N VAL A 320 -8.11 9.64 4.47
CA VAL A 320 -9.33 8.89 4.76
C VAL A 320 -8.98 7.84 5.78
N ASP A 321 -9.51 7.99 6.99
CA ASP A 321 -9.15 7.13 8.10
C ASP A 321 -10.28 6.96 9.10
N LEU A 322 -10.33 5.75 9.65
CA LEU A 322 -11.16 5.36 10.79
C LEU A 322 -10.59 4.05 11.33
N PRO A 323 -9.55 4.11 12.18
CA PRO A 323 -8.91 2.89 12.66
C PRO A 323 -9.91 1.95 13.33
N PRO A 324 -9.81 0.62 13.10
CA PRO A 324 -8.74 -0.09 12.40
C PRO A 324 -9.09 -0.41 10.93
N LEU A 325 -10.00 0.33 10.31
CA LEU A 325 -10.45 0.03 8.95
C LEU A 325 -9.37 0.33 7.91
N PRO A 326 -9.08 -0.57 6.95
CA PRO A 326 -8.08 -0.35 5.90
C PRO A 326 -8.65 0.51 4.76
N LEU A 327 -8.87 1.80 5.01
CA LEU A 327 -9.53 2.70 4.07
C LEU A 327 -8.55 3.30 3.03
N ALA A 328 -9.02 3.42 1.79
CA ALA A 328 -8.25 3.99 0.70
C ALA A 328 -8.29 5.52 0.72
N GLN A 329 -7.11 6.14 0.70
CA GLN A 329 -6.92 7.58 0.55
C GLN A 329 -7.49 8.06 -0.81
N VAL A 330 -8.05 9.27 -0.89
CA VAL A 330 -8.70 9.76 -2.13
C VAL A 330 -7.79 10.68 -2.91
N SER A 331 -7.48 10.31 -4.16
CA SER A 331 -6.69 11.16 -5.07
C SER A 331 -7.58 12.08 -5.94
N PRO A 332 -7.01 13.12 -6.56
CA PRO A 332 -7.74 13.99 -7.49
C PRO A 332 -8.35 13.22 -8.66
N ARG A 333 -7.61 12.24 -9.18
CA ARG A 333 -8.06 11.36 -10.26
C ARG A 333 -9.24 10.50 -9.83
N MET A 334 -9.17 9.85 -8.67
CA MET A 334 -10.27 9.02 -8.16
C MET A 334 -11.55 9.84 -7.98
N LEU A 335 -11.42 11.07 -7.48
CA LEU A 335 -12.56 11.96 -7.30
C LEU A 335 -13.17 12.39 -8.65
N ARG A 336 -12.32 12.72 -9.62
CA ARG A 336 -12.74 13.05 -10.98
C ARG A 336 -13.49 11.88 -11.64
N GLU A 337 -12.94 10.68 -11.56
CA GLU A 337 -13.54 9.46 -12.11
C GLU A 337 -14.91 9.20 -11.47
N ALA A 338 -15.03 9.27 -10.15
CA ALA A 338 -16.30 9.06 -9.46
C ALA A 338 -17.40 10.06 -9.88
N LEU A 339 -17.04 11.33 -10.09
CA LEU A 339 -17.97 12.36 -10.58
C LEU A 339 -18.39 12.14 -12.04
N ASP A 340 -17.47 11.68 -12.89
CA ASP A 340 -17.74 11.39 -14.30
C ASP A 340 -18.58 10.12 -14.48
N GLU A 341 -18.29 9.06 -13.72
CA GLU A 341 -19.06 7.81 -13.69
C GLU A 341 -20.54 8.04 -13.34
N ALA A 342 -20.83 8.99 -12.45
CA ALA A 342 -22.20 9.34 -12.07
C ALA A 342 -22.96 10.16 -13.13
N GLY A 343 -22.30 10.66 -14.18
CA GLY A 343 -22.93 11.43 -15.26
C GLY A 343 -23.42 12.84 -14.87
N ILE A 344 -23.16 13.27 -13.64
CA ILE A 344 -23.60 14.58 -13.10
C ILE A 344 -22.89 15.70 -13.84
N ARG A 345 -23.61 16.71 -14.35
CA ARG A 345 -23.02 17.71 -15.26
C ARG A 345 -22.66 19.02 -14.59
N TRP A 346 -23.46 19.50 -13.65
CA TRP A 346 -23.25 20.77 -12.95
C TRP A 346 -22.73 20.50 -11.55
N ARG A 347 -21.47 20.85 -11.31
CA ARG A 347 -20.72 20.43 -10.12
C ARG A 347 -20.15 21.64 -9.40
N VAL A 348 -20.32 21.68 -8.09
CA VAL A 348 -19.57 22.52 -7.17
C VAL A 348 -18.78 21.58 -6.28
N VAL A 349 -17.45 21.60 -6.38
CA VAL A 349 -16.57 20.75 -5.58
C VAL A 349 -15.74 21.64 -4.67
N VAL A 350 -15.94 21.50 -3.37
CA VAL A 350 -15.21 22.21 -2.33
C VAL A 350 -14.31 21.19 -1.62
N VAL A 351 -13.00 21.43 -1.63
CA VAL A 351 -12.01 20.58 -1.00
C VAL A 351 -11.33 21.36 0.14
N SER A 352 -11.74 21.06 1.37
CA SER A 352 -11.20 21.66 2.60
C SER A 352 -10.12 20.74 3.18
N ALA A 353 -8.88 20.93 2.74
CA ALA A 353 -7.72 20.17 3.19
C ALA A 353 -6.40 20.89 2.87
N CYS A 354 -5.30 20.48 3.53
CA CYS A 354 -3.94 20.87 3.15
C CYS A 354 -3.65 20.44 1.71
N PHE A 355 -2.88 21.25 0.97
CA PHE A 355 -2.48 20.96 -0.42
C PHE A 355 -3.66 20.76 -1.39
N SER A 356 -4.88 21.18 -1.01
CA SER A 356 -6.11 20.93 -1.76
C SER A 356 -6.13 21.56 -3.15
N GLY A 357 -5.30 22.57 -3.41
CA GLY A 357 -5.09 23.14 -4.74
C GLY A 357 -4.69 22.13 -5.82
N GLY A 358 -4.11 20.98 -5.45
CA GLY A 358 -3.80 19.91 -6.42
C GLY A 358 -5.02 19.21 -7.01
N PHE A 359 -6.21 19.43 -6.46
CA PHE A 359 -7.44 18.92 -7.02
C PHE A 359 -7.95 19.75 -8.21
N VAL A 360 -7.49 21.00 -8.33
CA VAL A 360 -8.00 21.96 -9.33
C VAL A 360 -7.86 21.42 -10.75
N ASP A 361 -6.66 21.02 -11.16
CA ASP A 361 -6.40 20.62 -12.55
C ASP A 361 -7.20 19.37 -12.96
N ALA A 362 -7.35 18.40 -12.06
CA ALA A 362 -8.11 17.18 -12.33
C ALA A 362 -9.63 17.44 -12.43
N LEU A 363 -10.15 18.37 -11.64
CA LEU A 363 -11.59 18.63 -11.52
C LEU A 363 -12.11 19.76 -12.42
N ALA A 364 -11.23 20.64 -12.89
CA ALA A 364 -11.59 21.77 -13.74
C ALA A 364 -12.32 21.30 -15.01
N ALA A 365 -13.52 21.83 -15.23
CA ALA A 365 -14.31 21.58 -16.43
C ALA A 365 -15.27 22.75 -16.69
N PRO A 366 -15.82 22.91 -17.91
CA PRO A 366 -16.68 24.04 -18.25
C PRO A 366 -17.90 24.22 -17.32
N ARG A 367 -18.42 23.13 -16.74
CA ARG A 367 -19.59 23.11 -15.85
C ARG A 367 -19.24 22.77 -14.39
N THR A 368 -17.96 22.89 -14.02
CA THR A 368 -17.50 22.64 -12.64
C THR A 368 -16.99 23.93 -12.02
N LEU A 369 -17.39 24.18 -10.78
CA LEU A 369 -16.75 25.12 -9.87
C LEU A 369 -15.90 24.31 -8.88
N VAL A 370 -14.62 24.63 -8.76
CA VAL A 370 -13.71 24.06 -7.76
C VAL A 370 -13.32 25.16 -6.77
N ILE A 371 -13.47 24.88 -5.48
CA ILE A 371 -13.02 25.75 -4.38
C ILE A 371 -12.09 24.94 -3.48
N THR A 372 -10.93 25.49 -3.13
CA THR A 372 -9.94 24.81 -2.28
C THR A 372 -9.57 25.66 -1.08
N ALA A 373 -9.33 25.02 0.06
CA ALA A 373 -8.89 25.71 1.29
C ALA A 373 -7.45 26.21 1.21
N ALA A 374 -6.62 25.63 0.34
CA ALA A 374 -5.23 26.02 0.17
C ALA A 374 -4.77 25.87 -1.29
N ARG A 375 -3.64 26.48 -1.61
CA ARG A 375 -2.86 26.24 -2.82
C ARG A 375 -2.23 24.83 -2.81
N ALA A 376 -1.81 24.35 -3.97
CA ALA A 376 -1.30 23.00 -4.16
C ALA A 376 -0.04 22.67 -3.32
N ASP A 377 0.78 23.67 -2.97
CA ASP A 377 2.02 23.54 -2.19
C ASP A 377 1.92 24.20 -0.79
N ARG A 378 0.69 24.41 -0.29
CA ARG A 378 0.42 25.08 0.99
C ARG A 378 -0.47 24.25 1.90
N SER A 379 -0.25 24.36 3.22
CA SER A 379 -1.14 23.81 4.25
C SER A 379 -2.37 24.69 4.47
N SER A 380 -3.40 24.11 5.09
CA SER A 380 -4.56 24.83 5.66
C SER A 380 -4.66 24.54 7.17
N PHE A 381 -5.37 25.37 7.93
CA PHE A 381 -5.26 25.39 9.40
C PHE A 381 -6.59 25.17 10.14
N GLY A 382 -6.50 24.91 11.44
CA GLY A 382 -7.66 24.77 12.35
C GLY A 382 -8.26 23.35 12.42
N CYS A 383 -7.51 22.30 12.10
CA CYS A 383 -8.00 20.91 12.06
C CYS A 383 -7.52 20.03 13.23
N GLY A 384 -7.00 20.62 14.31
CA GLY A 384 -6.53 19.85 15.48
C GLY A 384 -7.66 19.21 16.29
N ALA A 385 -7.32 18.29 17.20
CA ALA A 385 -8.30 17.54 18.00
C ALA A 385 -9.21 18.41 18.89
N GLU A 386 -8.71 19.56 19.34
CA GLU A 386 -9.46 20.55 20.13
C GLU A 386 -10.26 21.53 19.27
N ALA A 387 -10.13 21.49 17.94
CA ALA A 387 -10.82 22.40 17.05
C ALA A 387 -12.23 21.93 16.74
N ASP A 388 -13.20 22.84 16.88
CA ASP A 388 -14.59 22.57 16.53
C ASP A 388 -14.87 22.67 15.03
N ILE A 389 -14.12 23.52 14.33
CA ILE A 389 -14.24 23.82 12.90
C ILE A 389 -12.89 24.26 12.32
N THR A 390 -12.61 23.93 11.04
CA THR A 390 -11.39 24.41 10.37
C THR A 390 -11.49 25.90 10.07
N TRP A 391 -10.36 26.58 9.91
CA TRP A 391 -10.39 28.02 9.58
C TRP A 391 -11.10 28.27 8.25
N PHE A 392 -10.85 27.44 7.24
CA PHE A 392 -11.55 27.59 5.97
C PHE A 392 -13.04 27.25 6.10
N GLY A 393 -13.40 26.20 6.85
CA GLY A 393 -14.79 25.84 7.13
C GLY A 393 -15.55 26.94 7.85
N ASP A 394 -14.96 27.57 8.86
CA ASP A 394 -15.53 28.71 9.59
C ASP A 394 -15.72 29.92 8.65
N ALA A 395 -14.63 30.31 7.97
CA ALA A 395 -14.63 31.43 7.05
C ALA A 395 -15.65 31.26 5.91
N PHE A 396 -15.74 30.07 5.33
CA PHE A 396 -16.61 29.79 4.18
C PHE A 396 -18.03 29.44 4.59
N LEU A 397 -18.25 28.47 5.49
CA LEU A 397 -19.59 28.01 5.85
C LEU A 397 -20.26 28.97 6.85
N VAL A 398 -19.57 29.33 7.93
CA VAL A 398 -20.17 30.06 9.06
C VAL A 398 -20.19 31.56 8.81
N HIS A 399 -19.16 32.13 8.21
CA HIS A 399 -19.13 33.55 7.89
C HIS A 399 -19.61 33.85 6.48
N GLY A 400 -18.97 33.30 5.46
CA GLY A 400 -19.24 33.60 4.05
C GLY A 400 -20.66 33.23 3.65
N LEU A 401 -20.99 31.95 3.73
CA LEU A 401 -22.28 31.44 3.30
C LEU A 401 -23.43 31.93 4.16
N ASN A 402 -23.26 32.35 5.42
CA ASN A 402 -24.32 33.02 6.20
C ASN A 402 -24.56 34.48 5.78
N ARG A 403 -23.52 35.18 5.31
CA ARG A 403 -23.64 36.59 4.88
C ARG A 403 -24.22 36.73 3.48
N THR A 404 -24.11 35.71 2.64
CA THR A 404 -24.56 35.78 1.24
C THR A 404 -24.88 34.40 0.67
N SER A 405 -25.84 34.32 -0.25
CA SER A 405 -26.11 33.12 -1.06
C SER A 405 -25.24 33.04 -2.33
N SER A 406 -24.33 34.00 -2.52
CA SER A 406 -23.41 34.06 -3.66
C SER A 406 -22.10 33.32 -3.36
N LEU A 407 -21.86 32.16 -3.98
CA LEU A 407 -20.61 31.41 -3.79
C LEU A 407 -19.32 32.22 -4.05
N PRO A 408 -19.20 33.03 -5.13
CA PRO A 408 -18.03 33.88 -5.32
C PRO A 408 -17.81 34.88 -4.19
N GLU A 409 -18.89 35.46 -3.66
CA GLU A 409 -18.82 36.47 -2.59
C GLU A 409 -18.56 35.83 -1.23
N ALA A 410 -19.16 34.67 -0.95
CA ALA A 410 -18.87 33.87 0.23
C ALA A 410 -17.40 33.44 0.25
N PHE A 411 -16.85 33.04 -0.90
CA PHE A 411 -15.43 32.73 -1.04
C PHE A 411 -14.54 33.97 -0.85
N ARG A 412 -14.92 35.13 -1.38
CA ARG A 412 -14.18 36.38 -1.18
C ARG A 412 -14.08 36.73 0.31
N ILE A 413 -15.20 36.66 1.03
CA ILE A 413 -15.27 36.84 2.49
C ILE A 413 -14.36 35.81 3.18
N ALA A 414 -14.44 34.54 2.77
CA ALA A 414 -13.67 33.48 3.37
C ALA A 414 -12.16 33.70 3.21
N ARG A 415 -11.71 34.02 2.00
CA ARG A 415 -10.30 34.29 1.68
C ARG A 415 -9.74 35.46 2.47
N GLU A 416 -10.50 36.55 2.61
CA GLU A 416 -10.10 37.72 3.41
C GLU A 416 -10.00 37.38 4.89
N GLN A 417 -10.95 36.59 5.41
CA GLN A 417 -10.97 36.19 6.81
C GLN A 417 -9.82 35.23 7.15
N VAL A 418 -9.58 34.21 6.31
CA VAL A 418 -8.48 33.25 6.45
C VAL A 418 -7.13 33.98 6.43
N ALA A 419 -6.89 34.85 5.45
CA ALA A 419 -5.64 35.61 5.37
C ALA A 419 -5.42 36.49 6.61
N ALA A 420 -6.49 37.05 7.18
CA ALA A 420 -6.41 37.85 8.40
C ALA A 420 -6.10 37.00 9.65
N TRP A 421 -6.64 35.78 9.75
CA TRP A 421 -6.30 34.85 10.84
C TRP A 421 -4.87 34.36 10.72
N GLU A 422 -4.45 33.92 9.54
CA GLU A 422 -3.08 33.46 9.27
C GLU A 422 -2.05 34.55 9.58
N ALA A 423 -2.30 35.78 9.15
CA ALA A 423 -1.41 36.91 9.46
C ALA A 423 -1.33 37.23 10.97
N ARG A 424 -2.42 37.01 11.73
CA ARG A 424 -2.43 37.21 13.19
C ARG A 424 -1.64 36.13 13.91
N GLU A 425 -1.77 34.88 13.47
CA GLU A 425 -1.09 33.73 14.08
C GLU A 425 0.35 33.53 13.54
N GLY A 426 0.77 34.32 12.55
CA GLY A 426 2.12 34.22 11.96
C GLY A 426 2.29 33.03 11.02
N GLU A 427 1.18 32.48 10.51
CA GLU A 427 1.18 31.33 9.62
C GLU A 427 1.52 31.72 8.17
N THR A 428 2.07 30.77 7.41
CA THR A 428 2.25 30.95 5.97
C THR A 428 0.88 30.96 5.29
N PRO A 429 0.54 31.96 4.47
CA PRO A 429 -0.78 32.04 3.85
C PRO A 429 -1.15 30.79 3.05
N SER A 430 -2.33 30.22 3.32
CA SER A 430 -2.83 29.05 2.62
C SER A 430 -3.21 29.35 1.16
N GLU A 431 -3.56 30.61 0.87
CA GLU A 431 -4.03 31.08 -0.44
C GLU A 431 -5.19 30.23 -1.02
N PRO A 432 -6.39 30.24 -0.39
CA PRO A 432 -7.56 29.53 -0.91
C PRO A 432 -7.82 29.87 -2.39
N GLN A 433 -8.30 28.90 -3.17
CA GLN A 433 -8.49 29.06 -4.62
C GLN A 433 -9.96 28.92 -5.03
N TYR A 434 -10.36 29.65 -6.07
CA TYR A 434 -11.69 29.61 -6.67
C TYR A 434 -11.54 29.53 -8.20
N VAL A 435 -11.91 28.39 -8.78
CA VAL A 435 -11.76 28.12 -10.21
C VAL A 435 -13.11 27.71 -10.78
N ALA A 436 -13.73 28.63 -11.53
CA ALA A 436 -15.02 28.40 -12.15
C ALA A 436 -14.88 28.11 -13.65
N GLY A 437 -15.55 27.05 -14.09
CA GLY A 437 -15.75 26.78 -15.51
C GLY A 437 -16.59 27.86 -16.19
N ARG A 438 -16.35 28.07 -17.49
CA ARG A 438 -17.01 29.13 -18.28
C ARG A 438 -18.55 29.06 -18.31
N ARG A 439 -19.17 27.94 -17.94
CA ARG A 439 -20.63 27.74 -17.97
C ARG A 439 -21.27 27.68 -16.58
N ILE A 440 -20.54 27.27 -15.53
CA ILE A 440 -21.15 27.02 -14.20
C ILE A 440 -21.63 28.31 -13.53
N GLU A 441 -20.91 29.43 -13.70
CA GLU A 441 -21.27 30.69 -13.01
C GLU A 441 -22.65 31.20 -13.41
N ALA A 442 -22.95 31.19 -14.72
CA ALA A 442 -24.26 31.59 -15.21
C ALA A 442 -25.36 30.67 -14.66
N HIS A 443 -25.10 29.36 -14.56
CA HIS A 443 -26.03 28.37 -14.03
C HIS A 443 -26.30 28.57 -12.53
N LEU A 444 -25.25 28.73 -11.72
CA LEU A 444 -25.33 29.07 -10.30
C LEU A 444 -26.07 30.40 -10.08
N ALA A 445 -25.86 31.40 -10.94
CA ALA A 445 -26.58 32.66 -10.86
C ALA A 445 -28.08 32.52 -11.16
N ARG A 446 -28.49 31.55 -12.02
CA ARG A 446 -29.92 31.25 -12.23
C ARG A 446 -30.52 30.58 -11.02
N TRP A 447 -29.86 29.55 -10.49
CA TRP A 447 -30.26 28.86 -9.26
C TRP A 447 -30.39 29.84 -8.09
N ARG A 448 -29.39 30.70 -7.86
CA ARG A 448 -29.42 31.66 -6.76
C ARG A 448 -30.63 32.60 -6.78
N ARG A 449 -31.18 32.91 -7.96
CA ARG A 449 -32.39 33.76 -8.08
C ARG A 449 -33.67 33.06 -7.58
N THR A 450 -33.65 31.75 -7.38
CA THR A 450 -34.79 30.99 -6.84
C THR A 450 -34.75 30.89 -5.31
N LEU A 451 -33.65 31.31 -4.68
CA LEU A 451 -33.48 31.27 -3.23
C LEU A 451 -34.16 32.46 -2.55
N ASP A 452 -34.59 32.28 -1.31
CA ASP A 452 -35.00 33.39 -0.44
C ASP A 452 -33.76 34.14 0.07
N GLY A 453 -33.56 35.36 -0.45
CA GLY A 453 -32.45 36.22 -0.04
C GLY A 453 -32.50 36.69 1.42
N HIS A 454 -33.62 36.47 2.13
CA HIS A 454 -33.81 36.89 3.53
C HIS A 454 -33.72 35.73 4.53
N ALA A 455 -33.34 34.52 4.08
CA ALA A 455 -33.19 33.38 4.97
C ALA A 455 -32.20 33.72 6.12
N PRO A 456 -32.60 33.56 7.40
CA PRO A 456 -31.79 33.97 8.53
C PRO A 456 -30.48 33.17 8.60
N PRO A 457 -29.40 33.74 9.17
CA PRO A 457 -28.17 33.00 9.41
C PRO A 457 -28.40 31.75 10.26
N VAL A 458 -27.71 30.66 9.94
CA VAL A 458 -27.75 29.41 10.71
C VAL A 458 -26.56 29.40 11.67
N PRO A 459 -26.75 29.42 13.00
CA PRO A 459 -25.65 29.45 13.95
C PRO A 459 -24.84 28.15 13.90
N PHE A 460 -23.52 28.28 13.97
CA PHE A 460 -22.65 27.14 14.24
C PHE A 460 -22.66 26.85 15.73
N ALA A 461 -22.98 25.61 16.10
CA ALA A 461 -22.96 25.11 17.46
C ALA A 461 -22.37 23.69 17.39
N PRO A 462 -21.11 23.51 17.79
CA PRO A 462 -20.46 22.21 17.80
C PRO A 462 -21.02 21.34 18.95
N PRO A 463 -20.97 20.00 18.84
CA PRO A 463 -21.25 19.11 19.98
C PRO A 463 -20.26 19.40 21.11
N ALA A 464 -20.72 19.40 22.37
CA ALA A 464 -19.82 19.56 23.50
C ALA A 464 -18.74 18.47 23.48
N HIS A 465 -17.45 18.84 23.62
CA HIS A 465 -16.37 17.87 23.77
C HIS A 465 -16.65 17.01 25.00
N SER A 466 -16.77 15.69 24.81
CA SER A 466 -16.66 14.75 25.91
C SER A 466 -15.22 14.84 26.40
N VAL A 467 -14.99 15.53 27.51
CA VAL A 467 -13.75 15.44 28.27
C VAL A 467 -13.58 13.96 28.63
N GLN A 468 -12.68 13.27 27.93
CA GLN A 468 -12.21 11.96 28.35
C GLN A 468 -11.13 12.24 29.40
N ASP A 469 -11.50 12.05 30.67
CA ASP A 469 -10.58 12.03 31.82
C ASP A 469 -9.60 10.86 31.75
#